data_AF-A0A0U5HCX7-F1
#
_entry.id   AF-A0A0U5HCX7-F1
#
_cell.length_a   1.000
_cell.length_b   1.000
_cell.length_c   1.000
_cell.angle_alpha   90.00
_cell.angle_beta   90.00
_cell.angle_gamma   90.00
#
_symmetry.space_group_name_H-M   'P 1'
#
loop_
_entity.id
_entity.type
_entity.pdbx_description
1 polymer ?
#
loop_
_entity_poly.entity_id
_entity_poly.type
_entity_poly.pdbx_seq_one_letter_code
_entity_poly.pdbx_strand_id
1 'polypeptide(L)'
;MKKAAALLLCTTLAAGALTACGGNKTETTKTEDKKTESTKEETTDAGEAKTGLAVITSLASSTSAGEEDGLAQTDSTVVAVLVDAEGKILDCKIDSAQTKINFTKEGKLATDTAAELKSKQELGADYGLGKASSIKKEWNEQADAFAEYAVGKTVDEIKGVAVNEEGVPADEDLKSSVTIHVGDFVGGIEKAAANAKALGAGSADKLGLGVTTEIANSTDAAADEEGLAEAYSMYSAVTTDADGKITSCYVDATQGDVNFDTKGVITSDLKKEVKTKQELGDGYGMKKASSIGKEWFEQADAFAEYAKGKTASDVSKIAVSEEGLASDEDLISSVTVHVSPFITVVEKAAENAK
;
A
#
# COMPACT_ATOMS: atom_id res chain seq x y z
N MET A 1 18.47 66.65 -11.39
CA MET A 1 17.40 66.84 -10.37
C MET A 1 17.63 65.75 -9.31
N LYS A 2 18.35 66.04 -8.22
CA LYS A 2 17.79 66.37 -6.87
C LYS A 2 16.81 65.26 -6.42
N LYS A 3 17.01 64.40 -5.41
CA LYS A 3 17.80 64.37 -4.13
C LYS A 3 17.94 62.87 -3.69
N ALA A 4 19.10 62.39 -3.22
CA ALA A 4 19.57 62.22 -1.80
C ALA A 4 18.70 61.24 -0.96
N ALA A 5 19.16 60.33 -0.09
CA ALA A 5 20.42 60.01 0.63
C ALA A 5 20.32 58.52 1.12
N ALA A 6 21.32 57.64 1.15
CA ALA A 6 22.59 57.55 1.89
C ALA A 6 22.47 57.29 3.42
N LEU A 7 22.99 56.12 3.87
CA LEU A 7 23.76 55.74 5.09
C LEU A 7 23.38 54.30 5.50
N LEU A 8 24.22 53.24 5.44
CA LEU A 8 25.56 52.97 5.99
C LEU A 8 25.64 53.06 7.52
N LEU A 9 25.71 51.91 8.20
CA LEU A 9 26.53 51.73 9.41
C LEU A 9 26.92 50.25 9.59
N CYS A 10 28.22 50.04 9.78
CA CYS A 10 28.92 48.77 9.96
C CYS A 10 29.03 48.36 11.44
N THR A 11 29.58 47.16 11.64
CA THR A 11 30.36 46.65 12.81
C THR A 11 29.55 46.32 14.08
N THR A 12 29.76 45.21 14.80
CA THR A 12 31.03 44.55 15.17
C THR A 12 30.80 43.16 15.76
N LEU A 13 31.78 42.27 15.55
CA LEU A 13 32.08 41.04 16.31
C LEU A 13 32.37 41.35 17.80
N ALA A 14 31.98 40.46 18.71
CA ALA A 14 32.70 40.24 19.97
C ALA A 14 32.48 38.81 20.51
N ALA A 15 33.57 38.05 20.53
CA ALA A 15 33.71 36.80 21.28
C ALA A 15 33.95 37.11 22.76
N GLY A 16 33.55 36.20 23.65
CA GLY A 16 33.87 36.24 25.07
C GLY A 16 33.83 34.85 25.69
N ALA A 17 34.99 34.21 25.78
CA ALA A 17 35.25 33.10 26.70
C ALA A 17 36.01 33.66 27.91
N LEU A 18 35.55 33.37 29.13
CA LEU A 18 36.35 33.52 30.36
C LEU A 18 35.98 32.40 31.35
N THR A 19 36.95 31.55 31.57
CA THR A 19 37.16 30.62 32.69
C THR A 19 37.26 31.33 34.04
N ALA A 20 36.78 30.69 35.12
CA ALA A 20 37.27 30.94 36.48
C ALA A 20 37.30 29.64 37.31
N CYS A 21 38.50 29.30 37.79
CA CYS A 21 38.85 28.17 38.65
C CYS A 21 38.75 28.51 40.15
N GLY A 22 38.61 27.45 40.97
CA GLY A 22 39.20 27.32 42.32
C GLY A 22 38.39 27.93 43.48
N GLY A 23 38.28 27.33 44.67
CA GLY A 23 38.86 26.13 45.24
C GLY A 23 38.75 26.18 46.78
N ASN A 24 38.23 25.09 47.36
CA ASN A 24 38.53 24.49 48.67
C ASN A 24 38.03 25.12 50.01
N LYS A 25 37.19 24.36 50.75
CA LYS A 25 37.43 23.92 52.15
C LYS A 25 36.34 22.96 52.71
N THR A 26 36.81 21.76 53.06
CA THR A 26 36.57 20.93 54.27
C THR A 26 35.19 20.35 54.61
N GLU A 27 35.16 19.01 54.55
CA GLU A 27 34.42 17.97 55.29
C GLU A 27 33.17 18.31 56.12
N THR A 28 32.07 17.60 55.81
CA THR A 28 31.33 16.84 56.83
C THR A 28 30.56 15.68 56.18
N THR A 29 30.83 14.48 56.67
CA THR A 29 30.21 13.22 56.29
C THR A 29 28.71 13.22 56.58
N LYS A 30 27.88 12.95 55.56
CA LYS A 30 26.52 12.44 55.71
C LYS A 30 26.24 11.41 54.62
N THR A 31 25.90 10.23 55.08
CA THR A 31 25.34 9.11 54.33
C THR A 31 23.96 9.51 53.80
N GLU A 32 23.78 9.52 52.48
CA GLU A 32 22.46 9.63 51.84
C GLU A 32 22.39 8.68 50.64
N ASP A 33 21.19 8.12 50.50
CA ASP A 33 20.82 6.98 49.69
C ASP A 33 21.17 7.08 48.20
N LYS A 34 21.62 5.95 47.67
CA LYS A 34 21.87 5.72 46.25
C LYS A 34 20.53 5.74 45.51
N LYS A 35 20.10 6.94 45.09
CA LYS A 35 19.04 7.12 44.10
C LYS A 35 19.57 6.60 42.76
N THR A 36 19.08 5.42 42.38
CA THR A 36 19.26 4.87 41.04
C THR A 36 18.69 5.89 40.05
N GLU A 37 19.57 6.56 39.29
CA GLU A 37 19.19 7.25 38.06
C GLU A 37 18.58 6.20 37.14
N SER A 38 17.26 6.27 36.99
CA SER A 38 16.60 5.74 35.80
C SER A 38 17.21 6.50 34.64
N THR A 39 18.01 5.79 33.85
CA THR A 39 18.32 6.16 32.47
C THR A 39 16.99 6.47 31.82
N LYS A 40 16.76 7.76 31.59
CA LYS A 40 15.73 8.20 30.65
C LYS A 40 16.17 7.59 29.34
N GLU A 41 15.45 6.58 28.86
CA GLU A 41 15.52 6.22 27.45
C GLU A 41 15.34 7.54 26.70
N GLU A 42 16.41 7.97 26.03
CA GLU A 42 16.23 8.78 24.85
C GLU A 42 15.43 7.90 23.90
N THR A 43 14.10 8.04 23.96
CA THR A 43 13.28 7.86 22.79
C THR A 43 13.86 8.82 21.77
N THR A 44 14.80 8.31 20.97
CA THR A 44 15.08 8.86 19.64
C THR A 44 13.72 9.08 19.02
N ASP A 45 13.37 10.34 18.82
CA ASP A 45 12.22 10.75 18.02
C ASP A 45 12.42 10.06 16.67
N ALA A 46 11.75 8.91 16.48
CA ALA A 46 11.78 8.19 15.23
C ALA A 46 11.11 9.13 14.25
N GLY A 47 11.91 9.74 13.36
CA GLY A 47 11.46 10.81 12.50
C GLY A 47 10.16 10.44 11.79
N GLU A 48 9.27 11.41 11.65
CA GLU A 48 8.00 11.21 10.96
C GLU A 48 8.23 10.68 9.54
N ALA A 49 7.55 9.59 9.19
CA ALA A 49 7.59 8.98 7.87
C ALA A 49 6.20 9.02 7.23
N LYS A 50 6.16 8.86 5.91
CA LYS A 50 4.93 8.86 5.11
C LYS A 50 4.66 7.47 4.54
N THR A 51 3.40 7.05 4.63
CA THR A 51 2.95 5.76 4.10
C THR A 51 2.29 5.97 2.75
N GLY A 52 2.77 5.27 1.74
CA GLY A 52 2.28 5.30 0.38
C GLY A 52 1.74 3.95 -0.06
N LEU A 53 0.71 4.00 -0.91
CA LEU A 53 0.12 2.84 -1.58
C LEU A 53 -0.16 3.21 -3.04
N ALA A 54 0.13 2.28 -3.94
CA ALA A 54 -0.26 2.37 -5.33
C ALA A 54 -0.68 1.02 -5.89
N VAL A 55 -1.58 1.08 -6.86
CA VAL A 55 -2.01 -0.06 -7.66
C VAL A 55 -1.88 0.32 -9.14
N ILE A 56 -1.37 -0.62 -9.93
CA ILE A 56 -1.35 -0.54 -11.39
C ILE A 56 -2.13 -1.75 -11.90
N THR A 57 -3.28 -1.51 -12.52
CA THR A 57 -4.19 -2.55 -12.98
C THR A 57 -4.29 -2.57 -14.50
N SER A 58 -4.25 -3.77 -15.09
CA SER A 58 -4.39 -4.01 -16.52
C SER A 58 -5.41 -5.11 -16.80
N LEU A 59 -6.23 -4.89 -17.82
CA LEU A 59 -7.18 -5.88 -18.35
C LEU A 59 -6.69 -6.51 -19.67
N ALA A 60 -5.50 -6.14 -20.12
CA ALA A 60 -5.01 -6.40 -21.48
C ALA A 60 -4.81 -7.90 -21.79
N SER A 61 -4.69 -8.73 -20.76
CA SER A 61 -4.57 -10.19 -20.88
C SER A 61 -5.91 -10.89 -21.13
N SER A 62 -7.02 -10.15 -21.17
CA SER A 62 -8.36 -10.72 -21.40
C SER A 62 -8.59 -11.09 -22.87
N THR A 63 -9.31 -12.18 -23.10
CA THR A 63 -9.60 -12.74 -24.42
C THR A 63 -11.05 -13.21 -24.50
N SER A 64 -11.74 -12.90 -25.61
CA SER A 64 -13.08 -13.42 -25.89
C SER A 64 -13.09 -14.95 -26.02
N ALA A 65 -14.24 -15.56 -25.78
CA ALA A 65 -14.45 -16.98 -26.02
C ALA A 65 -14.39 -17.32 -27.51
N GLY A 66 -13.93 -18.53 -27.81
CA GLY A 66 -13.83 -19.07 -29.15
C GLY A 66 -14.11 -20.57 -29.16
N GLU A 67 -13.14 -21.37 -29.60
CA GLU A 67 -13.17 -22.83 -29.40
C GLU A 67 -13.00 -23.19 -27.91
N GLU A 68 -12.14 -22.44 -27.23
CA GLU A 68 -11.95 -22.48 -25.79
C GLU A 68 -12.79 -21.40 -25.09
N ASP A 69 -12.98 -21.55 -23.78
CA ASP A 69 -13.61 -20.53 -22.95
C ASP A 69 -12.84 -19.21 -23.02
N GLY A 70 -13.59 -18.11 -22.95
CA GLY A 70 -13.05 -16.78 -22.77
C GLY A 70 -12.39 -16.63 -21.40
N LEU A 71 -11.57 -15.60 -21.30
CA LEU A 71 -10.82 -15.26 -20.10
C LEU A 71 -10.91 -13.75 -19.87
N ALA A 72 -11.55 -13.36 -18.77
CA ALA A 72 -11.38 -12.04 -18.19
C ALA A 72 -10.21 -12.13 -17.19
N GLN A 73 -9.13 -11.40 -17.47
CA GLN A 73 -7.96 -11.35 -16.61
C GLN A 73 -7.68 -9.92 -16.17
N THR A 74 -7.65 -9.74 -14.85
CA THR A 74 -7.29 -8.49 -14.18
C THR A 74 -5.95 -8.72 -13.47
N ASP A 75 -4.90 -8.10 -14.00
CA ASP A 75 -3.57 -8.10 -13.41
C ASP A 75 -3.37 -6.78 -12.64
N SER A 76 -3.24 -6.86 -11.30
CA SER A 76 -2.96 -5.72 -10.43
C SER A 76 -1.60 -5.90 -9.76
N THR A 77 -0.66 -4.99 -10.02
CA THR A 77 0.59 -4.83 -9.25
C THR A 77 0.35 -3.83 -8.13
N VAL A 78 0.62 -4.23 -6.89
CA VAL A 78 0.34 -3.46 -5.67
C VAL A 78 1.65 -3.16 -4.96
N VAL A 79 1.89 -1.89 -4.66
CA VAL A 79 3.12 -1.45 -4.00
C VAL A 79 2.80 -0.56 -2.81
N ALA A 80 3.33 -0.91 -1.65
CA ALA A 80 3.34 -0.07 -0.47
C ALA A 80 4.77 0.42 -0.20
N VAL A 81 4.91 1.68 0.21
CA VAL A 81 6.20 2.26 0.61
C VAL A 81 6.08 3.03 1.92
N LEU A 82 7.15 3.01 2.70
CA LEU A 82 7.41 3.94 3.79
C LEU A 82 8.49 4.91 3.32
N VAL A 83 8.26 6.22 3.41
CA VAL A 83 9.15 7.25 2.87
C VAL A 83 9.56 8.22 3.97
N ASP A 84 10.85 8.55 4.05
CA ASP A 84 11.33 9.56 4.99
C ASP A 84 11.05 11.00 4.52
N ALA A 85 11.44 11.98 5.34
CA ALA A 85 11.27 13.39 5.04
C ALA A 85 12.08 13.86 3.81
N GLU A 86 13.12 13.12 3.41
CA GLU A 86 13.99 13.42 2.27
C GLU A 86 13.54 12.72 0.97
N GLY A 87 12.50 11.88 1.04
CA GLY A 87 12.00 11.14 -0.11
C GLY A 87 12.72 9.80 -0.37
N LYS A 88 13.49 9.29 0.59
CA LYS A 88 14.08 7.94 0.50
C LYS A 88 13.09 6.89 0.98
N ILE A 89 13.12 5.74 0.33
CA ILE A 89 12.33 4.57 0.71
C ILE A 89 12.96 3.93 1.95
N LEU A 90 12.22 3.88 3.05
CA LEU A 90 12.59 3.23 4.30
C LEU A 90 12.19 1.75 4.31
N ASP A 91 11.05 1.43 3.72
CA ASP A 91 10.55 0.06 3.54
C ASP A 91 9.68 0.01 2.28
N CYS A 92 9.61 -1.15 1.64
CA CYS A 92 8.87 -1.39 0.42
C CYS A 92 8.27 -2.80 0.47
N LYS A 93 6.99 -2.92 0.10
CA LYS A 93 6.33 -4.21 -0.10
C LYS A 93 5.68 -4.23 -1.47
N ILE A 94 5.87 -5.34 -2.20
CA ILE A 94 5.34 -5.54 -3.54
C ILE A 94 4.54 -6.83 -3.54
N ASP A 95 3.33 -6.76 -4.10
CA ASP A 95 2.47 -7.91 -4.33
C ASP A 95 1.76 -7.78 -5.67
N SER A 96 1.12 -8.86 -6.12
CA SER A 96 0.32 -8.87 -7.33
C SER A 96 -0.89 -9.77 -7.18
N ALA A 97 -2.07 -9.24 -7.50
CA ALA A 97 -3.27 -10.05 -7.72
C ALA A 97 -3.38 -10.33 -9.22
N GLN A 98 -3.37 -11.61 -9.60
CA GLN A 98 -3.66 -12.06 -10.96
C GLN A 98 -4.99 -12.82 -10.95
N THR A 99 -6.07 -12.11 -11.23
CA THR A 99 -7.42 -12.66 -11.14
C THR A 99 -7.86 -13.12 -12.52
N LYS A 100 -8.29 -14.38 -12.62
CA LYS A 100 -8.73 -15.02 -13.87
C LYS A 100 -10.16 -15.53 -13.71
N ILE A 101 -11.06 -15.02 -14.54
CA ILE A 101 -12.48 -15.36 -14.55
C ILE A 101 -12.81 -15.88 -15.95
N ASN A 102 -13.10 -17.17 -16.06
CA ASN A 102 -13.46 -17.81 -17.32
C ASN A 102 -14.95 -17.67 -17.60
N PHE A 103 -15.29 -17.53 -18.87
CA PHE A 103 -16.68 -17.53 -19.35
C PHE A 103 -16.80 -18.24 -20.70
N THR A 104 -17.92 -18.90 -20.94
CA THR A 104 -18.13 -19.74 -22.14
C THR A 104 -18.55 -18.90 -23.35
N LYS A 105 -18.55 -19.53 -24.53
CA LYS A 105 -19.09 -18.95 -25.78
C LYS A 105 -20.60 -18.72 -25.77
N GLU A 106 -21.31 -19.17 -24.73
CA GLU A 106 -22.73 -18.86 -24.49
C GLU A 106 -22.91 -17.69 -23.52
N GLY A 107 -21.81 -17.00 -23.16
CA GLY A 107 -21.83 -15.89 -22.21
C GLY A 107 -22.18 -16.35 -20.80
N LYS A 108 -21.64 -17.50 -20.37
CA LYS A 108 -21.86 -18.06 -19.03
C LYS A 108 -20.57 -18.11 -18.24
N LEU A 109 -20.60 -17.76 -16.96
CA LEU A 109 -19.43 -17.89 -16.10
C LEU A 109 -19.05 -19.37 -15.97
N ALA A 110 -17.76 -19.65 -16.13
CA ALA A 110 -17.16 -20.98 -15.95
C ALA A 110 -16.31 -21.06 -14.67
N THR A 111 -15.84 -19.93 -14.14
CA THR A 111 -15.20 -19.85 -12.83
C THR A 111 -16.24 -19.80 -11.72
N ASP A 112 -16.02 -20.55 -10.64
CA ASP A 112 -16.82 -20.47 -9.41
C ASP A 112 -16.64 -19.09 -8.75
N THR A 113 -17.72 -18.32 -8.65
CA THR A 113 -17.70 -16.96 -8.10
C THR A 113 -17.46 -16.90 -6.59
N ALA A 114 -17.52 -18.05 -5.91
CA ALA A 114 -17.15 -18.21 -4.52
C ALA A 114 -15.69 -18.69 -4.32
N ALA A 115 -14.90 -18.81 -5.39
CA ALA A 115 -13.53 -19.30 -5.30
C ALA A 115 -12.65 -18.39 -4.42
N GLU A 116 -11.82 -19.01 -3.58
CA GLU A 116 -10.77 -18.31 -2.85
C GLU A 116 -9.67 -17.87 -3.81
N LEU A 117 -9.40 -16.56 -3.85
CA LEU A 117 -8.37 -15.97 -4.70
C LEU A 117 -7.21 -15.49 -3.85
N LYS A 118 -6.00 -15.88 -4.25
CA LYS A 118 -4.75 -15.54 -3.57
C LYS A 118 -3.90 -14.63 -4.43
N SER A 119 -3.28 -13.66 -3.78
CA SER A 119 -2.19 -12.86 -4.36
C SER A 119 -0.94 -13.72 -4.61
N LYS A 120 0.01 -13.21 -5.38
CA LYS A 120 1.27 -13.93 -5.64
C LYS A 120 2.16 -14.03 -4.41
N GLN A 121 2.11 -13.08 -3.48
CA GLN A 121 2.76 -13.22 -2.17
C GLN A 121 2.19 -14.40 -1.38
N GLU A 122 0.86 -14.55 -1.35
CA GLU A 122 0.22 -15.67 -0.65
C GLU A 122 0.41 -17.02 -1.32
N LEU A 123 0.44 -17.06 -2.65
CA LEU A 123 0.69 -18.29 -3.39
C LEU A 123 2.11 -18.79 -3.11
N GLY A 124 3.10 -17.91 -3.04
CA GLY A 124 4.50 -18.30 -2.83
C GLY A 124 4.92 -19.41 -3.81
N ALA A 125 5.30 -20.57 -3.28
CA ALA A 125 5.66 -21.76 -4.07
C ALA A 125 4.52 -22.32 -4.94
N ASP A 126 3.27 -22.13 -4.54
CA ASP A 126 2.11 -22.59 -5.32
C ASP A 126 1.93 -21.79 -6.62
N TYR A 127 2.53 -20.60 -6.73
CA TYR A 127 2.58 -19.86 -8.01
C TYR A 127 3.39 -20.62 -9.07
N GLY A 128 4.46 -21.30 -8.65
CA GLY A 128 5.22 -22.25 -9.47
C GLY A 128 6.21 -21.64 -10.45
N LEU A 129 6.56 -20.36 -10.32
CA LEU A 129 7.56 -19.70 -11.16
C LEU A 129 8.96 -20.31 -10.95
N GLY A 130 9.30 -20.79 -9.76
CA GLY A 130 10.62 -21.33 -9.45
C GLY A 130 11.04 -22.48 -10.38
N LYS A 131 10.07 -23.24 -10.92
CA LYS A 131 10.31 -24.29 -11.91
C LYS A 131 10.83 -23.74 -13.24
N ALA A 132 10.26 -22.63 -13.70
CA ALA A 132 10.61 -21.97 -14.95
C ALA A 132 11.77 -20.96 -14.79
N SER A 133 11.93 -20.39 -13.59
CA SER A 133 12.96 -19.42 -13.26
C SER A 133 14.36 -20.01 -13.46
N SER A 134 15.23 -19.22 -14.12
CA SER A 134 16.63 -19.56 -14.32
C SER A 134 17.43 -19.57 -13.01
N ILE A 135 17.00 -18.77 -12.04
CA ILE A 135 17.60 -18.67 -10.69
C ILE A 135 16.87 -19.51 -9.63
N LYS A 136 15.85 -20.28 -10.03
CA LYS A 136 15.05 -21.17 -9.15
C LYS A 136 14.30 -20.48 -8.01
N LYS A 137 14.18 -19.16 -8.06
CA LYS A 137 13.36 -18.36 -7.15
C LYS A 137 11.94 -18.23 -7.66
N GLU A 138 11.00 -18.29 -6.73
CA GLU A 138 9.59 -17.97 -6.95
C GLU A 138 9.37 -16.48 -7.22
N TRP A 139 8.14 -16.11 -7.63
CA TRP A 139 7.83 -14.72 -7.94
C TRP A 139 7.95 -13.82 -6.70
N ASN A 140 7.43 -14.29 -5.56
CA ASN A 140 7.46 -13.54 -4.30
C ASN A 140 8.90 -13.27 -3.84
N GLU A 141 9.78 -14.27 -3.92
CA GLU A 141 11.20 -14.10 -3.56
C GLU A 141 11.93 -13.09 -4.45
N GLN A 142 11.52 -12.96 -5.71
CA GLN A 142 12.09 -11.99 -6.65
C GLN A 142 11.50 -10.59 -6.43
N ALA A 143 10.20 -10.49 -6.13
CA ALA A 143 9.56 -9.23 -5.77
C ALA A 143 10.13 -8.66 -4.46
N ASP A 144 10.34 -9.50 -3.45
CA ASP A 144 10.98 -9.13 -2.19
C ASP A 144 12.41 -8.64 -2.41
N ALA A 145 13.20 -9.32 -3.25
CA ALA A 145 14.56 -8.88 -3.57
C ALA A 145 14.58 -7.50 -4.27
N PHE A 146 13.60 -7.19 -5.11
CA PHE A 146 13.48 -5.86 -5.72
C PHE A 146 13.02 -4.80 -4.70
N ALA A 147 12.11 -5.18 -3.79
CA ALA A 147 11.65 -4.31 -2.71
C ALA A 147 12.80 -3.96 -1.75
N GLU A 148 13.62 -4.94 -1.36
CA GLU A 148 14.85 -4.74 -0.58
C GLU A 148 15.85 -3.83 -1.31
N TYR A 149 16.00 -4.00 -2.61
CA TYR A 149 16.84 -3.12 -3.42
C TYR A 149 16.35 -1.67 -3.39
N ALA A 150 15.05 -1.41 -3.28
CA ALA A 150 14.50 -0.05 -3.22
C ALA A 150 14.87 0.68 -1.90
N VAL A 151 15.12 -0.05 -0.81
CA VAL A 151 15.39 0.53 0.50
C VAL A 151 16.67 1.39 0.49
N GLY A 152 16.59 2.58 1.08
CA GLY A 152 17.64 3.60 1.14
C GLY A 152 17.79 4.45 -0.12
N LYS A 153 17.11 4.08 -1.22
CA LYS A 153 17.13 4.80 -2.49
C LYS A 153 15.99 5.80 -2.60
N THR A 154 16.18 6.79 -3.45
CA THR A 154 15.14 7.72 -3.92
C THR A 154 14.42 7.13 -5.12
N VAL A 155 13.23 7.68 -5.44
CA VAL A 155 12.47 7.29 -6.64
C VAL A 155 13.30 7.47 -7.92
N ASP A 156 14.09 8.53 -8.02
CA ASP A 156 14.93 8.77 -9.21
C ASP A 156 16.01 7.70 -9.40
N GLU A 157 16.63 7.24 -8.31
CA GLU A 157 17.59 6.13 -8.36
C GLU A 157 16.93 4.81 -8.77
N ILE A 158 15.71 4.56 -8.29
CA ILE A 158 14.94 3.35 -8.64
C ILE A 158 14.53 3.37 -10.12
N LYS A 159 14.09 4.53 -10.63
CA LYS A 159 13.78 4.73 -12.06
C LYS A 159 15.00 4.57 -12.96
N GLY A 160 16.19 4.81 -12.42
CA GLY A 160 17.46 4.63 -13.11
C GLY A 160 17.95 3.18 -13.19
N VAL A 161 17.20 2.20 -12.65
CA VAL A 161 17.62 0.80 -12.67
C VAL A 161 17.83 0.32 -14.11
N ALA A 162 19.01 -0.26 -14.37
CA ALA A 162 19.32 -0.79 -15.69
C ALA A 162 18.49 -2.05 -15.93
N VAL A 163 17.83 -2.13 -17.10
CA VAL A 163 17.10 -3.30 -17.58
C VAL A 163 17.57 -3.71 -18.97
N ASN A 164 17.45 -4.99 -19.30
CA ASN A 164 17.70 -5.50 -20.64
C ASN A 164 16.51 -5.21 -21.59
N GLU A 165 16.58 -5.67 -22.83
CA GLU A 165 15.50 -5.49 -23.83
C GLU A 165 14.18 -6.18 -23.42
N GLU A 166 14.25 -7.18 -22.56
CA GLU A 166 13.10 -7.86 -21.97
C GLU A 166 12.61 -7.14 -20.69
N GLY A 167 13.17 -5.99 -20.28
CA GLY A 167 12.73 -5.30 -19.07
C GLY A 167 13.08 -6.01 -17.75
N VAL A 168 13.99 -7.00 -17.80
CA VAL A 168 14.56 -7.69 -16.63
C VAL A 168 15.79 -6.91 -16.14
N PRO A 169 16.03 -6.79 -14.82
CA PRO A 169 17.19 -6.09 -14.30
C PRO A 169 18.52 -6.59 -14.90
N ALA A 170 19.29 -5.65 -15.42
CA ALA A 170 20.69 -5.83 -15.83
C ALA A 170 21.66 -5.29 -14.77
N ASP A 171 21.14 -4.67 -13.70
CA ASP A 171 21.91 -4.21 -12.56
C ASP A 171 22.62 -5.38 -11.85
N GLU A 172 23.87 -5.17 -11.46
CA GLU A 172 24.71 -6.20 -10.84
C GLU A 172 24.17 -6.67 -9.49
N ASP A 173 23.49 -5.78 -8.74
CA ASP A 173 22.92 -6.08 -7.43
C ASP A 173 21.62 -6.91 -7.55
N LEU A 174 20.97 -6.88 -8.73
CA LEU A 174 19.68 -7.54 -8.97
C LEU A 174 19.76 -8.78 -9.86
N LYS A 175 20.72 -8.88 -10.78
CA LYS A 175 20.75 -9.94 -11.80
C LYS A 175 20.81 -11.38 -11.26
N SER A 176 21.25 -11.56 -10.01
CA SER A 176 21.31 -12.87 -9.34
C SER A 176 20.05 -13.20 -8.53
N SER A 177 19.20 -12.21 -8.31
CA SER A 177 18.04 -12.29 -7.42
C SER A 177 16.72 -12.00 -8.12
N VAL A 178 16.73 -11.33 -9.28
CA VAL A 178 15.54 -10.92 -10.04
C VAL A 178 15.74 -11.21 -11.53
N THR A 179 14.84 -12.01 -12.07
CA THR A 179 14.80 -12.45 -13.49
C THR A 179 13.44 -12.20 -14.14
N ILE A 180 12.56 -11.48 -13.46
CA ILE A 180 11.25 -11.06 -13.94
C ILE A 180 11.28 -9.60 -14.40
N HIS A 181 10.29 -9.19 -15.18
CA HIS A 181 10.07 -7.80 -15.55
C HIS A 181 9.84 -6.94 -14.30
N VAL A 182 10.51 -5.79 -14.20
CA VAL A 182 10.39 -4.88 -13.03
C VAL A 182 9.75 -3.53 -13.36
N GLY A 183 9.29 -3.32 -14.61
CA GLY A 183 8.70 -2.06 -15.04
C GLY A 183 7.54 -1.61 -14.15
N ASP A 184 6.61 -2.52 -13.85
CA ASP A 184 5.47 -2.23 -12.97
C ASP A 184 5.88 -2.06 -11.51
N PHE A 185 7.00 -2.67 -11.07
CA PHE A 185 7.54 -2.45 -9.73
C PHE A 185 8.10 -1.03 -9.60
N VAL A 186 8.89 -0.59 -10.59
CA VAL A 186 9.42 0.78 -10.65
C VAL A 186 8.27 1.80 -10.70
N GLY A 187 7.31 1.60 -11.61
CA GLY A 187 6.15 2.49 -11.73
C GLY A 187 5.27 2.49 -10.48
N GLY A 188 5.10 1.34 -9.84
CA GLY A 188 4.36 1.19 -8.60
C GLY A 188 5.04 1.92 -7.43
N ILE A 189 6.36 1.82 -7.30
CA ILE A 189 7.12 2.55 -6.26
C ILE A 189 7.03 4.06 -6.49
N GLU A 190 7.23 4.54 -7.73
CA GLU A 190 7.10 5.96 -8.07
C GLU A 190 5.72 6.48 -7.68
N LYS A 191 4.67 5.77 -8.05
CA LYS A 191 3.29 6.14 -7.78
C LYS A 191 2.96 6.07 -6.29
N ALA A 192 3.43 5.05 -5.57
CA ALA A 192 3.21 4.90 -4.14
C ALA A 192 3.90 6.01 -3.34
N ALA A 193 5.14 6.37 -3.72
CA ALA A 193 5.87 7.47 -3.11
C ALA A 193 5.20 8.82 -3.38
N ALA A 194 4.66 9.04 -4.59
CA ALA A 194 3.88 10.23 -4.92
C ALA A 194 2.56 10.31 -4.12
N ASN A 195 1.95 9.16 -3.82
CA ASN A 195 0.74 9.04 -3.02
C ASN A 195 1.00 9.04 -1.50
N ALA A 196 2.27 9.10 -1.06
CA ALA A 196 2.61 8.93 0.34
C ALA A 196 2.08 10.07 1.22
N LYS A 197 1.35 9.70 2.28
CA LYS A 197 0.69 10.62 3.22
C LYS A 197 1.29 10.51 4.61
N ALA A 198 1.33 11.63 5.33
CA ALA A 198 1.66 11.64 6.76
C ALA A 198 0.45 11.12 7.55
N LEU A 199 0.46 9.83 7.87
CA LEU A 199 -0.67 9.11 8.49
C LEU A 199 -0.38 8.65 9.93
N GLY A 200 0.79 9.02 10.46
CA GLY A 200 1.24 8.67 11.81
C GLY A 200 2.39 7.67 11.89
N ALA A 201 2.97 7.27 10.76
CA ALA A 201 4.10 6.34 10.74
C ALA A 201 5.38 6.99 11.27
N GLY A 202 6.12 6.25 12.10
CA GLY A 202 7.50 6.54 12.47
C GLY A 202 8.49 5.88 11.53
N SER A 203 9.69 6.43 11.42
CA SER A 203 10.76 5.91 10.55
C SER A 203 11.26 4.51 10.90
N ALA A 204 10.97 4.04 12.11
CA ALA A 204 11.36 2.71 12.60
C ALA A 204 10.20 1.70 12.55
N ASP A 205 9.02 2.12 12.08
CA ASP A 205 7.87 1.23 11.99
C ASP A 205 8.07 0.21 10.87
N LYS A 206 7.39 -0.93 11.02
CA LYS A 206 7.40 -2.00 10.03
C LYS A 206 6.27 -1.80 9.04
N LEU A 207 6.54 -1.86 7.75
CA LEU A 207 5.51 -1.76 6.73
C LEU A 207 4.93 -3.14 6.40
N GLY A 208 3.61 -3.21 6.30
CA GLY A 208 2.86 -4.37 5.86
C GLY A 208 1.90 -4.03 4.73
N LEU A 209 1.67 -5.01 3.85
CA LEU A 209 0.77 -4.91 2.71
C LEU A 209 -0.25 -6.06 2.76
N GLY A 210 -1.52 -5.71 2.58
CA GLY A 210 -2.64 -6.64 2.47
C GLY A 210 -3.32 -6.49 1.11
N VAL A 211 -3.66 -7.63 0.51
CA VAL A 211 -4.43 -7.72 -0.74
C VAL A 211 -5.51 -8.77 -0.57
N THR A 212 -6.76 -8.48 -0.88
CA THR A 212 -7.81 -9.50 -1.03
C THR A 212 -8.53 -9.31 -2.34
N THR A 213 -9.14 -10.35 -2.88
CA THR A 213 -9.94 -10.25 -4.11
C THR A 213 -11.13 -11.18 -4.05
N GLU A 214 -12.27 -10.68 -4.46
CA GLU A 214 -13.50 -11.43 -4.66
C GLU A 214 -14.03 -11.23 -6.07
N ILE A 215 -14.79 -12.20 -6.55
CA ILE A 215 -15.42 -12.19 -7.88
C ILE A 215 -16.93 -12.44 -7.79
N ALA A 216 -17.49 -12.29 -6.58
CA ALA A 216 -18.87 -12.64 -6.24
C ALA A 216 -19.93 -11.83 -7.01
N ASN A 217 -19.58 -10.62 -7.46
CA ASN A 217 -20.47 -9.76 -8.25
C ASN A 217 -20.47 -10.09 -9.74
N SER A 218 -19.68 -11.08 -10.17
CA SER A 218 -19.69 -11.51 -11.58
C SER A 218 -21.05 -12.12 -11.95
N THR A 219 -21.55 -11.81 -13.14
CA THR A 219 -22.84 -12.28 -13.66
C THR A 219 -22.71 -12.85 -15.06
N ASP A 220 -23.59 -13.81 -15.36
CA ASP A 220 -23.79 -14.30 -16.73
C ASP A 220 -24.32 -13.21 -17.65
N ALA A 221 -24.06 -13.33 -18.95
CA ALA A 221 -24.76 -12.57 -19.96
C ALA A 221 -26.22 -13.06 -20.14
N ALA A 222 -27.10 -12.12 -20.45
CA ALA A 222 -28.50 -12.33 -20.79
C ALA A 222 -28.86 -11.62 -22.11
N ALA A 223 -30.08 -11.84 -22.61
CA ALA A 223 -30.49 -11.32 -23.92
C ALA A 223 -30.47 -9.77 -24.01
N ASP A 224 -30.69 -9.11 -22.89
CA ASP A 224 -30.83 -7.66 -22.73
C ASP A 224 -29.84 -7.05 -21.73
N GLU A 225 -28.90 -7.84 -21.22
CA GLU A 225 -27.89 -7.42 -20.24
C GLU A 225 -26.56 -8.12 -20.55
N GLU A 226 -25.47 -7.35 -20.59
CA GLU A 226 -24.12 -7.92 -20.74
C GLU A 226 -23.73 -8.72 -19.50
N GLY A 227 -22.96 -9.79 -19.70
CA GLY A 227 -22.30 -10.47 -18.60
C GLY A 227 -21.21 -9.58 -18.02
N LEU A 228 -20.86 -9.85 -16.76
CA LEU A 228 -19.83 -9.13 -16.03
C LEU A 228 -18.88 -10.15 -15.39
N ALA A 229 -17.60 -10.04 -15.71
CA ALA A 229 -16.54 -10.62 -14.90
C ALA A 229 -15.88 -9.46 -14.12
N GLU A 230 -16.20 -9.35 -12.83
CA GLU A 230 -15.64 -8.33 -11.94
C GLU A 230 -14.59 -8.98 -11.03
N ALA A 231 -13.36 -8.46 -11.08
CA ALA A 231 -12.37 -8.67 -10.03
C ALA A 231 -12.42 -7.48 -9.06
N TYR A 232 -13.03 -7.67 -7.89
CA TYR A 232 -13.09 -6.65 -6.86
C TYR A 232 -12.00 -6.90 -5.82
N SER A 233 -10.96 -6.07 -5.87
CA SER A 233 -9.80 -6.20 -4.99
C SER A 233 -9.75 -5.08 -3.96
N MET A 234 -9.43 -5.45 -2.72
CA MET A 234 -9.17 -4.52 -1.61
C MET A 234 -7.70 -4.54 -1.28
N TYR A 235 -7.17 -3.38 -0.89
CA TYR A 235 -5.75 -3.18 -0.61
C TYR A 235 -5.59 -2.39 0.68
N SER A 236 -4.54 -2.72 1.44
CA SER A 236 -4.14 -1.90 2.58
C SER A 236 -2.63 -1.86 2.78
N ALA A 237 -2.09 -0.66 2.99
CA ALA A 237 -0.76 -0.46 3.53
C ALA A 237 -0.88 -0.05 5.00
N VAL A 238 -0.18 -0.74 5.89
CA VAL A 238 -0.19 -0.48 7.33
C VAL A 238 1.25 -0.37 7.81
N THR A 239 1.52 0.55 8.73
CA THR A 239 2.75 0.52 9.51
C THR A 239 2.45 0.13 10.95
N THR A 240 3.32 -0.65 11.57
CA THR A 240 3.19 -1.02 12.98
C THR A 240 4.42 -0.63 13.79
N ASP A 241 4.20 -0.20 15.03
CA ASP A 241 5.25 -0.01 16.01
C ASP A 241 5.87 -1.35 16.48
N ALA A 242 6.83 -1.28 17.40
CA ALA A 242 7.49 -2.45 17.97
C ALA A 242 6.55 -3.38 18.76
N ASP A 243 5.40 -2.88 19.24
CA ASP A 243 4.37 -3.65 19.93
C ASP A 243 3.34 -4.25 18.96
N GLY A 244 3.50 -4.04 17.65
CA GLY A 244 2.59 -4.51 16.62
C GLY A 244 1.29 -3.70 16.53
N LYS A 245 1.27 -2.47 17.06
CA LYS A 245 0.13 -1.57 16.94
C LYS A 245 0.24 -0.72 15.68
N ILE A 246 -0.89 -0.57 15.00
CA ILE A 246 -1.01 0.23 13.78
C ILE A 246 -0.72 1.70 14.10
N THR A 247 0.29 2.26 13.45
CA THR A 247 0.66 3.69 13.55
C THR A 247 0.16 4.47 12.34
N SER A 248 0.09 3.82 11.17
CA SER A 248 -0.56 4.34 9.97
C SER A 248 -1.36 3.25 9.24
N CYS A 249 -2.40 3.66 8.54
CA CYS A 249 -3.22 2.78 7.72
C CYS A 249 -3.68 3.54 6.47
N TYR A 250 -3.60 2.89 5.32
CA TYR A 250 -4.07 3.40 4.04
C TYR A 250 -4.90 2.29 3.39
N VAL A 251 -6.19 2.53 3.12
CA VAL A 251 -7.09 1.56 2.48
C VAL A 251 -7.46 2.03 1.07
N ASP A 252 -7.47 1.11 0.12
CA ASP A 252 -7.88 1.36 -1.27
C ASP A 252 -8.54 0.12 -1.90
N ALA A 253 -9.11 0.28 -3.08
CA ALA A 253 -9.74 -0.81 -3.82
C ALA A 253 -9.79 -0.53 -5.33
N THR A 254 -9.88 -1.58 -6.13
CA THR A 254 -10.14 -1.49 -7.59
C THR A 254 -11.25 -2.44 -7.99
N GLN A 255 -12.01 -2.06 -9.01
CA GLN A 255 -12.97 -2.94 -9.70
C GLN A 255 -12.48 -3.13 -11.14
N GLY A 256 -11.97 -4.33 -11.42
CA GLY A 256 -11.53 -4.72 -12.76
C GLY A 256 -12.68 -5.39 -13.50
N ASP A 257 -13.42 -4.60 -14.27
CA ASP A 257 -14.65 -5.03 -14.94
C ASP A 257 -14.41 -5.39 -16.41
N VAL A 258 -14.73 -6.64 -16.76
CA VAL A 258 -14.72 -7.12 -18.14
C VAL A 258 -16.13 -7.60 -18.51
N ASN A 259 -16.79 -6.83 -19.37
CA ASN A 259 -18.09 -7.19 -19.91
C ASN A 259 -17.96 -8.10 -21.12
N PHE A 260 -18.92 -9.02 -21.27
CA PHE A 260 -19.02 -9.93 -22.40
C PHE A 260 -20.48 -10.17 -22.80
N ASP A 261 -20.72 -10.48 -24.07
CA ASP A 261 -22.07 -10.71 -24.59
C ASP A 261 -22.50 -12.20 -24.48
N THR A 262 -23.73 -12.49 -24.92
CA THR A 262 -24.30 -13.86 -24.97
C THR A 262 -23.60 -14.81 -25.94
N LYS A 263 -22.57 -14.34 -26.65
CA LYS A 263 -21.71 -15.14 -27.53
C LYS A 263 -20.27 -15.24 -26.97
N GLY A 264 -20.06 -14.82 -25.73
CA GLY A 264 -18.75 -14.76 -25.10
C GLY A 264 -17.79 -13.79 -25.80
N VAL A 265 -18.29 -12.75 -26.47
CA VAL A 265 -17.46 -11.69 -27.03
C VAL A 265 -17.29 -10.59 -26.01
N ILE A 266 -16.05 -10.24 -25.68
CA ILE A 266 -15.75 -9.11 -24.78
C ILE A 266 -16.22 -7.81 -25.43
N THR A 267 -16.95 -7.00 -24.64
CA THR A 267 -17.47 -5.70 -25.07
C THR A 267 -16.77 -4.53 -24.38
N SER A 268 -16.08 -4.77 -23.27
CA SER A 268 -15.23 -3.77 -22.59
C SER A 268 -14.05 -3.30 -23.45
N ASP A 269 -13.67 -2.03 -23.27
CA ASP A 269 -12.38 -1.52 -23.73
C ASP A 269 -11.26 -1.98 -22.79
N LEU A 270 -10.54 -3.03 -23.17
CA LEU A 270 -9.45 -3.62 -22.39
C LEU A 270 -8.22 -2.72 -22.25
N LYS A 271 -8.17 -1.59 -22.95
CA LYS A 271 -7.09 -0.59 -22.83
C LYS A 271 -7.46 0.57 -21.90
N LYS A 272 -8.72 0.63 -21.46
CA LYS A 272 -9.18 1.66 -20.54
C LYS A 272 -8.41 1.52 -19.22
N GLU A 273 -7.92 2.65 -18.73
CA GLU A 273 -7.29 2.73 -17.42
C GLU A 273 -8.29 2.32 -16.33
N VAL A 274 -7.89 1.36 -15.49
CA VAL A 274 -8.61 0.99 -14.27
C VAL A 274 -8.01 1.77 -13.12
N LYS A 275 -8.80 2.71 -12.58
CA LYS A 275 -8.39 3.56 -11.46
C LYS A 275 -8.85 2.96 -10.14
N THR A 276 -8.08 3.18 -9.08
CA THR A 276 -8.49 2.82 -7.73
C THR A 276 -9.59 3.76 -7.22
N LYS A 277 -10.29 3.37 -6.15
CA LYS A 277 -11.32 4.20 -5.54
C LYS A 277 -10.74 5.45 -4.87
N GLN A 278 -9.51 5.39 -4.37
CA GLN A 278 -8.78 6.57 -3.90
C GLN A 278 -8.42 7.52 -5.08
N GLU A 279 -8.03 6.98 -6.23
CA GLU A 279 -7.71 7.79 -7.42
C GLU A 279 -8.93 8.42 -8.09
N LEU A 280 -10.06 7.71 -8.06
CA LEU A 280 -11.34 8.23 -8.53
C LEU A 280 -11.81 9.38 -7.64
N GLY A 281 -11.60 9.29 -6.32
CA GLY A 281 -12.02 10.32 -5.37
C GLY A 281 -13.52 10.63 -5.53
N ASP A 282 -13.86 11.92 -5.67
CA ASP A 282 -15.23 12.38 -5.98
C ASP A 282 -15.80 11.83 -7.30
N GLY A 283 -14.93 11.41 -8.23
CA GLY A 283 -15.32 10.79 -9.49
C GLY A 283 -15.96 9.41 -9.34
N TYR A 284 -15.79 8.74 -8.19
CA TYR A 284 -16.46 7.46 -7.93
C TYR A 284 -17.98 7.65 -7.76
N GLY A 285 -18.40 8.76 -7.16
CA GLY A 285 -19.79 9.21 -7.13
C GLY A 285 -20.67 8.57 -6.04
N MET A 286 -20.06 8.02 -4.98
CA MET A 286 -20.77 7.37 -3.88
C MET A 286 -21.51 8.35 -2.97
N LYS A 287 -21.19 9.65 -2.97
CA LYS A 287 -21.88 10.67 -2.16
C LYS A 287 -23.40 10.62 -2.26
N LYS A 288 -23.94 10.25 -3.44
CA LYS A 288 -25.38 10.17 -3.69
C LYS A 288 -26.04 8.95 -3.03
N ALA A 289 -25.30 7.85 -2.89
CA ALA A 289 -25.78 6.60 -2.30
C ALA A 289 -25.44 6.51 -0.80
N SER A 290 -24.42 7.24 -0.33
CA SER A 290 -24.05 7.30 1.08
C SER A 290 -25.08 8.07 1.89
N SER A 291 -25.61 7.44 2.95
CA SER A 291 -26.54 8.08 3.89
C SER A 291 -25.90 9.19 4.73
N ILE A 292 -24.57 9.22 4.81
CA ILE A 292 -23.79 10.27 5.50
C ILE A 292 -23.18 11.29 4.52
N GLY A 293 -23.50 11.20 3.23
CA GLY A 293 -23.06 12.16 2.22
C GLY A 293 -21.54 12.19 1.99
N LYS A 294 -20.85 11.08 2.26
CA LYS A 294 -19.41 10.93 2.04
C LYS A 294 -19.13 10.05 0.82
N GLU A 295 -18.01 10.30 0.16
CA GLU A 295 -17.47 9.38 -0.84
C GLU A 295 -16.92 8.10 -0.20
N TRP A 296 -16.62 7.11 -1.04
CA TRP A 296 -16.00 5.86 -0.59
C TRP A 296 -14.64 6.13 0.06
N PHE A 297 -13.79 6.96 -0.57
CA PHE A 297 -12.44 7.23 -0.08
C PHE A 297 -12.46 7.94 1.29
N GLU A 298 -13.39 8.86 1.51
CA GLU A 298 -13.56 9.54 2.81
C GLU A 298 -13.96 8.57 3.93
N GLN A 299 -14.70 7.51 3.58
CA GLN A 299 -15.10 6.46 4.51
C GLN A 299 -13.97 5.44 4.74
N ALA A 300 -13.21 5.09 3.71
CA ALA A 300 -12.02 4.27 3.84
C ALA A 300 -10.96 4.94 4.72
N ASP A 301 -10.72 6.24 4.52
CA ASP A 301 -9.82 7.04 5.35
C ASP A 301 -10.32 7.12 6.81
N ALA A 302 -11.64 7.25 7.03
CA ALA A 302 -12.20 7.23 8.38
C ALA A 302 -12.03 5.86 9.08
N PHE A 303 -12.20 4.75 8.36
CA PHE A 303 -11.90 3.42 8.90
C PHE A 303 -10.40 3.26 9.20
N ALA A 304 -9.53 3.73 8.30
CA ALA A 304 -8.09 3.68 8.47
C ALA A 304 -7.63 4.46 9.72
N GLU A 305 -8.21 5.64 9.96
CA GLU A 305 -7.99 6.42 11.18
C GLU A 305 -8.45 5.67 12.44
N TYR A 306 -9.63 5.03 12.37
CA TYR A 306 -10.13 4.20 13.47
C TYR A 306 -9.23 2.99 13.76
N ALA A 307 -8.55 2.43 12.76
CA ALA A 307 -7.65 1.30 12.94
C ALA A 307 -6.36 1.65 13.72
N LYS A 308 -5.98 2.94 13.80
CA LYS A 308 -4.76 3.34 14.51
C LYS A 308 -4.80 2.97 16.01
N GLY A 309 -3.64 2.56 16.51
CA GLY A 309 -3.43 2.09 17.88
C GLY A 309 -3.92 0.66 18.17
N LYS A 310 -4.58 0.00 17.21
CA LYS A 310 -5.04 -1.39 17.31
C LYS A 310 -3.97 -2.36 16.81
N THR A 311 -3.98 -3.58 17.33
CA THR A 311 -3.22 -4.70 16.74
C THR A 311 -4.04 -5.40 15.64
N ALA A 312 -3.42 -6.26 14.84
CA ALA A 312 -4.15 -7.12 13.89
C ALA A 312 -5.31 -7.89 14.56
N SER A 313 -5.07 -8.42 15.77
CA SER A 313 -6.07 -9.15 16.55
C SER A 313 -7.20 -8.27 17.10
N ASP A 314 -6.97 -6.97 17.26
CA ASP A 314 -8.03 -6.03 17.65
C ASP A 314 -8.86 -5.65 16.42
N VAL A 315 -8.22 -5.45 15.26
CA VAL A 315 -8.90 -5.17 13.99
C VAL A 315 -9.84 -6.32 13.61
N SER A 316 -9.38 -7.56 13.71
CA SER A 316 -10.19 -8.74 13.34
C SER A 316 -11.39 -8.99 14.25
N LYS A 317 -11.44 -8.34 15.42
CA LYS A 317 -12.56 -8.38 16.36
C LYS A 317 -13.50 -7.19 16.24
N ILE A 318 -13.28 -6.27 15.30
CA ILE A 318 -14.21 -5.16 15.05
C ILE A 318 -15.58 -5.76 14.72
N ALA A 319 -16.58 -5.37 15.50
CA ALA A 319 -17.92 -5.93 15.39
C ALA A 319 -18.62 -5.43 14.12
N VAL A 320 -19.23 -6.37 13.39
CA VAL A 320 -20.01 -6.08 12.19
C VAL A 320 -21.42 -6.65 12.29
N SER A 321 -22.37 -6.07 11.56
CA SER A 321 -23.71 -6.62 11.37
C SER A 321 -23.66 -7.89 10.50
N GLU A 322 -24.78 -8.60 10.38
CA GLU A 322 -24.91 -9.71 9.42
C GLU A 322 -24.68 -9.26 7.97
N GLU A 323 -24.98 -8.00 7.66
CA GLU A 323 -24.74 -7.39 6.34
C GLU A 323 -23.28 -6.94 6.16
N GLY A 324 -22.42 -7.04 7.18
CA GLY A 324 -21.02 -6.62 7.12
C GLY A 324 -20.80 -5.12 7.30
N LEU A 325 -21.78 -4.40 7.86
CA LEU A 325 -21.67 -2.99 8.24
C LEU A 325 -21.05 -2.86 9.64
N ALA A 326 -20.44 -1.73 9.96
CA ALA A 326 -19.91 -1.49 11.29
C ALA A 326 -21.04 -1.51 12.35
N SER A 327 -20.79 -2.15 13.49
CA SER A 327 -21.70 -2.14 14.65
C SER A 327 -21.25 -1.17 15.75
N ASP A 328 -20.02 -0.66 15.68
CA ASP A 328 -19.49 0.33 16.62
C ASP A 328 -20.01 1.74 16.27
N GLU A 329 -20.57 2.43 17.26
CA GLU A 329 -21.13 3.79 17.10
C GLU A 329 -20.07 4.80 16.61
N ASP A 330 -18.80 4.62 17.01
CA ASP A 330 -17.69 5.49 16.59
C ASP A 330 -17.40 5.36 15.09
N LEU A 331 -17.63 4.18 14.51
CA LEU A 331 -17.50 3.94 13.07
C LEU A 331 -18.77 4.31 12.29
N ILE A 332 -19.97 4.00 12.79
CA ILE A 332 -21.23 4.22 12.07
C ILE A 332 -21.42 5.68 11.67
N SER A 333 -20.98 6.62 12.50
CA SER A 333 -21.09 8.06 12.21
C SER A 333 -20.24 8.52 11.02
N SER A 334 -19.23 7.73 10.64
CA SER A 334 -18.22 8.11 9.66
C SER A 334 -18.04 7.12 8.51
N VAL A 335 -18.56 5.90 8.63
CA VAL A 335 -18.45 4.78 7.68
C VAL A 335 -19.80 4.08 7.57
N THR A 336 -20.33 4.04 6.35
CA THR A 336 -21.61 3.40 5.99
C THR A 336 -21.47 2.31 4.93
N VAL A 337 -20.26 2.14 4.38
CA VAL A 337 -19.92 1.03 3.50
C VAL A 337 -19.72 -0.26 4.31
N HIS A 338 -19.72 -1.41 3.63
CA HIS A 338 -19.35 -2.68 4.24
C HIS A 338 -17.91 -2.60 4.74
N VAL A 339 -17.69 -2.86 6.03
CA VAL A 339 -16.38 -2.77 6.67
C VAL A 339 -15.70 -4.13 6.81
N SER A 340 -16.42 -5.25 6.64
CA SER A 340 -15.79 -6.58 6.66
C SER A 340 -14.60 -6.69 5.70
N PRO A 341 -14.67 -6.21 4.43
CA PRO A 341 -13.51 -6.24 3.55
C PRO A 341 -12.36 -5.34 4.01
N PHE A 342 -12.67 -4.19 4.65
CA PHE A 342 -11.65 -3.32 5.25
C PHE A 342 -10.94 -4.01 6.42
N ILE A 343 -11.70 -4.65 7.31
CA ILE A 343 -11.18 -5.41 8.45
C ILE A 343 -10.20 -6.47 7.96
N THR A 344 -10.62 -7.32 7.02
CA THR A 344 -9.79 -8.41 6.52
C THR A 344 -8.49 -7.92 5.87
N VAL A 345 -8.55 -6.89 5.02
CA VAL A 345 -7.34 -6.42 4.33
C VAL A 345 -6.39 -5.66 5.26
N VAL A 346 -6.91 -4.93 6.26
CA VAL A 346 -6.10 -4.23 7.26
C VAL A 346 -5.48 -5.21 8.26
N GLU A 347 -6.22 -6.22 8.71
CA GLU A 347 -5.69 -7.32 9.53
C GLU A 347 -4.50 -7.97 8.83
N LYS A 348 -4.71 -8.40 7.58
CA LYS A 348 -3.65 -9.03 6.78
C LYS A 348 -2.43 -8.13 6.58
N ALA A 349 -2.65 -6.84 6.31
CA ALA A 349 -1.55 -5.88 6.20
C ALA A 349 -0.77 -5.79 7.53
N ALA A 350 -1.47 -5.71 8.67
CA ALA A 350 -0.85 -5.66 9.99
C ALA A 350 -0.10 -6.96 10.34
N GLU A 351 -0.61 -8.13 9.97
CA GLU A 351 0.10 -9.42 10.14
C GLU A 351 1.36 -9.52 9.27
N ASN A 352 1.34 -8.84 8.11
CA ASN A 352 2.46 -8.79 7.18
C ASN A 352 3.51 -7.72 7.51
N ALA A 353 3.25 -6.85 8.49
CA ALA A 353 4.22 -5.86 8.96
C ALA A 353 5.33 -6.54 9.80
N LYS A 354 6.43 -6.90 9.14
CA LYS A 354 7.52 -7.71 9.72
C LYS A 354 8.88 -7.07 9.54
#